data_AF-G3U5E3-F1
#
_entry.id   AF-G3U5E3-F1
#
_cell.length_a   1.000
_cell.length_b   1.000
_cell.length_c   1.000
_cell.angle_alpha   90.00
_cell.angle_beta   90.00
_cell.angle_gamma   90.00
#
_symmetry.space_group_name_H-M   'P 1'
#
loop_
_entity.id
_entity.type
_entity.pdbx_description
1 polymer ?
#
loop_
_entity_poly.entity_id
_entity_poly.type
_entity_poly.pdbx_seq_one_letter_code
_entity_poly.pdbx_strand_id
1 'polypeptide(L)'
;SMAVPWEEYFRLALQEKLPRKIPEQNVHQFPPVLRLLEKRQELKAADQSLRAQKEVFQTTMAALQQRWEQLEQKEQELKGSFLRFDKFLQDAEARRSRALRRAAEEGHCAGRQEAEARRLWAQLEELRRERALLQRRLEHLAPCARLLGQVLERLPEESKWIQIQNTAAEKTLLLGRTRMAALNLFQVVCQHQRQPPNLDLEDTEGQLEQVKQFIQDLSGMLASLRQAE
;
A
#
# COMPACT_ATOMS: atom_id res chain seq x y z
N SER A 1 51.53 -42.74 31.71
CA SER A 1 52.62 -42.76 30.72
C SER A 1 53.81 -43.51 31.31
N MET A 2 53.82 -44.83 31.18
CA MET A 2 54.97 -45.67 31.56
C MET A 2 55.96 -45.65 30.40
N ALA A 3 56.63 -44.52 30.18
CA ALA A 3 57.81 -44.49 29.35
C ALA A 3 58.93 -45.11 30.18
N VAL A 4 59.01 -46.45 30.18
CA VAL A 4 60.23 -47.14 30.62
C VAL A 4 61.36 -46.49 29.82
N PRO A 5 62.32 -45.82 30.46
CA PRO A 5 63.44 -45.21 29.75
C PRO A 5 64.02 -46.29 28.85
N TRP A 6 64.19 -45.99 27.57
CA TRP A 6 64.70 -46.95 26.59
C TRP A 6 65.99 -47.66 27.12
N GLU A 7 66.77 -46.97 27.95
CA GLU A 7 67.91 -47.48 28.73
C GLU A 7 67.60 -48.66 29.67
N GLU A 8 66.42 -48.74 30.30
CA GLU A 8 66.01 -49.87 31.14
C GLU A 8 65.56 -51.06 30.29
N TYR A 9 64.84 -50.81 29.18
CA TYR A 9 64.44 -51.86 28.25
C TYR A 9 65.65 -52.47 27.55
N PHE A 10 66.60 -51.65 27.09
CA PHE A 10 67.86 -52.12 26.52
C PHE A 10 68.69 -52.89 27.55
N ARG A 11 68.76 -52.43 28.81
CA ARG A 11 69.46 -53.16 29.88
C ARG A 11 68.84 -54.54 30.13
N LEU A 12 67.51 -54.64 30.20
CA LEU A 12 66.82 -55.91 30.41
C LEU A 12 66.96 -56.86 29.22
N ALA A 13 66.81 -56.36 27.99
CA ALA A 13 66.99 -57.16 26.77
C ALA A 13 68.44 -57.64 26.60
N LEU A 14 69.44 -56.82 26.97
CA LEU A 14 70.84 -57.24 27.02
C LEU A 14 71.09 -58.29 28.12
N GLN A 15 70.47 -58.16 29.29
CA GLN A 15 70.58 -59.13 30.37
C GLN A 15 69.95 -60.50 30.02
N GLU A 16 68.86 -60.53 29.25
CA GLU A 16 68.28 -61.78 28.73
C GLU A 16 69.10 -62.40 27.60
N LYS A 17 69.80 -61.60 26.80
CA LYS A 17 70.62 -62.06 25.65
C LYS A 17 72.06 -62.37 26.01
N LEU A 18 72.56 -61.91 27.16
CA LEU A 18 73.85 -62.30 27.72
C LEU A 18 73.78 -63.75 28.20
N PRO A 19 74.73 -64.63 27.84
CA PRO A 19 74.74 -65.98 28.37
C PRO A 19 74.83 -65.91 29.90
N ARG A 20 73.77 -66.40 30.57
CA ARG A 20 73.83 -66.73 32.01
C ARG A 20 75.09 -67.55 32.23
N LYS A 21 75.89 -67.13 33.23
CA LYS A 21 77.15 -67.77 33.66
C LYS A 21 77.15 -69.27 33.35
N ILE A 22 78.04 -69.68 32.45
CA ILE A 22 78.29 -71.09 32.13
C ILE A 22 78.61 -71.79 33.46
N PRO A 23 77.86 -72.83 33.86
CA PRO A 23 78.26 -73.65 35.00
C PRO A 23 79.58 -74.32 34.62
N GLU A 24 80.62 -74.10 35.42
CA GLU A 24 81.85 -74.88 35.32
C GLU A 24 81.51 -76.35 35.57
N GLN A 25 81.49 -77.18 34.53
CA GLN A 25 81.55 -78.63 34.70
C GLN A 25 82.09 -79.35 33.46
N ASN A 26 83.14 -80.14 33.72
CA ASN A 26 83.81 -81.15 32.91
C ASN A 26 84.89 -80.71 31.90
N VAL A 27 86.12 -80.74 32.42
CA VAL A 27 87.40 -80.72 31.70
C VAL A 27 87.53 -82.00 30.86
N HIS A 28 87.14 -81.94 29.59
CA HIS A 28 87.74 -82.79 28.57
C HIS A 28 88.87 -82.00 27.92
N GLN A 29 90.12 -82.44 28.15
CA GLN A 29 91.32 -81.80 27.63
C GLN A 29 91.49 -82.11 26.13
N PHE A 30 90.72 -81.40 25.29
CA PHE A 30 90.98 -81.34 23.85
C PHE A 30 92.26 -80.50 23.58
N PRO A 31 93.06 -80.82 22.54
CA PRO A 31 94.21 -80.01 22.14
C PRO A 31 93.84 -78.52 21.93
N PRO A 32 94.68 -77.55 22.35
CA PRO A 32 94.39 -76.11 22.29
C PRO A 32 93.93 -75.59 20.90
N VAL A 33 94.35 -76.25 19.83
CA VAL A 33 94.01 -75.92 18.44
C VAL A 33 92.53 -76.19 18.10
N LEU A 34 91.93 -77.25 18.64
CA LEU A 34 90.50 -77.57 18.37
C LEU A 34 89.56 -76.58 19.07
N ARG A 35 89.90 -76.16 20.29
CA ARG A 35 89.13 -75.15 21.04
C ARG A 35 89.13 -73.78 20.35
N LEU A 36 90.24 -73.40 19.73
CA LEU A 36 90.34 -72.17 18.93
C LEU A 36 89.48 -72.24 17.65
N LEU A 37 89.37 -73.41 17.04
CA LEU A 37 88.53 -73.63 15.86
C LEU A 37 87.03 -73.55 16.19
N GLU A 38 86.60 -74.17 17.29
CA GLU A 38 85.23 -74.04 17.81
C GLU A 38 84.89 -72.58 18.11
N LYS A 39 85.78 -71.87 18.84
CA LYS A 39 85.58 -70.44 19.13
C LYS A 39 85.53 -69.58 17.86
N ARG A 40 86.28 -69.92 16.81
CA ARG A 40 86.19 -69.26 15.50
C ARG A 40 84.87 -69.55 14.78
N GLN A 41 84.34 -70.76 14.86
CA GLN A 41 83.03 -71.10 14.29
C GLN A 41 81.88 -70.40 15.05
N GLU A 42 81.94 -70.39 16.39
CA GLU A 42 81.02 -69.62 17.23
C GLU A 42 81.04 -68.13 16.90
N LEU A 43 82.24 -67.53 16.73
CA LEU A 43 82.38 -66.13 16.31
C LEU A 43 81.74 -65.87 14.95
N LYS A 44 81.93 -66.76 13.98
CA LYS A 44 81.30 -66.64 12.65
C LYS A 44 79.78 -66.77 12.72
N ALA A 45 79.26 -67.70 13.52
CA ALA A 45 77.81 -67.88 13.73
C ALA A 45 77.21 -66.66 14.45
N ALA A 46 77.91 -66.12 15.46
CA ALA A 46 77.53 -64.91 16.16
C ALA A 46 77.54 -63.68 15.23
N ASP A 47 78.56 -63.55 14.37
CA ASP A 47 78.64 -62.49 13.35
C ASP A 47 77.50 -62.58 12.33
N GLN A 48 77.16 -63.78 11.87
CA GLN A 48 76.03 -64.00 10.96
C GLN A 48 74.70 -63.64 11.64
N SER A 49 74.50 -64.07 12.89
CA SER A 49 73.32 -63.72 13.68
C SER A 49 73.21 -62.21 13.93
N LEU A 50 74.32 -61.55 14.22
CA LEU A 50 74.38 -60.10 14.39
C LEU A 50 74.06 -59.36 13.08
N ARG A 51 74.52 -59.86 11.93
CA ARG A 51 74.17 -59.29 10.61
C ARG A 51 72.68 -59.43 10.31
N ALA A 52 72.10 -60.62 10.52
CA ALA A 52 70.66 -60.84 10.37
C ALA A 52 69.85 -59.93 11.30
N GLN A 53 70.29 -59.75 12.55
CA GLN A 53 69.64 -58.85 13.51
C GLN A 53 69.74 -57.37 13.09
N LYS A 54 70.88 -56.95 12.53
CA LYS A 54 71.06 -55.59 11.95
C LYS A 54 70.14 -55.37 10.76
N GLU A 55 69.99 -56.35 9.87
CA GLU A 55 69.07 -56.26 8.73
C GLU A 55 67.62 -56.15 9.19
N VAL A 56 67.19 -56.96 10.16
CA VAL A 56 65.84 -56.86 10.75
C VAL A 56 65.63 -55.52 11.46
N PHE A 57 66.64 -55.00 12.16
CA PHE A 57 66.56 -53.66 12.75
C PHE A 57 66.42 -52.56 11.68
N GLN A 58 67.18 -52.67 10.58
CA GLN A 58 67.10 -51.70 9.49
C GLN A 58 65.74 -51.73 8.78
N THR A 59 65.21 -52.92 8.50
CA THR A 59 63.88 -53.04 7.88
C THR A 59 62.77 -52.54 8.81
N THR A 60 62.84 -52.84 10.11
CA THR A 60 61.88 -52.33 11.10
C THR A 60 61.97 -50.82 11.26
N MET A 61 63.18 -50.24 11.27
CA MET A 61 63.34 -48.78 11.30
C MET A 61 62.79 -48.11 10.04
N ALA A 62 63.04 -48.68 8.86
CA ALA A 62 62.50 -48.16 7.61
C ALA A 62 60.95 -48.20 7.59
N ALA A 63 60.34 -49.28 8.06
CA ALA A 63 58.89 -49.40 8.16
C ALA A 63 58.28 -48.40 9.17
N LEU A 64 58.97 -48.14 10.28
CA LEU A 64 58.56 -47.12 11.25
C LEU A 64 58.69 -45.71 10.65
N GLN A 65 59.78 -45.39 9.96
CA GLN A 65 59.97 -44.11 9.28
C GLN A 65 58.84 -43.85 8.26
N GLN A 66 58.50 -44.84 7.43
CA GLN A 66 57.37 -44.73 6.50
C GLN A 66 56.03 -44.48 7.21
N ARG A 67 55.79 -45.14 8.36
CA ARG A 67 54.58 -44.90 9.16
C ARG A 67 54.54 -43.49 9.75
N TRP A 68 55.67 -42.97 10.21
CA TRP A 68 55.78 -41.60 10.71
C TRP A 68 55.44 -40.58 9.61
N GLU A 69 56.02 -40.74 8.42
CA GLU A 69 55.72 -39.88 7.27
C GLU A 69 54.24 -39.94 6.87
N GLN A 70 53.63 -41.14 6.85
CA GLN A 70 52.20 -41.29 6.57
C GLN A 70 51.30 -40.64 7.62
N LEU A 71 51.67 -40.71 8.90
CA LEU A 71 50.92 -40.06 9.97
C LEU A 71 50.99 -38.54 9.85
N GLU A 72 52.17 -38.01 9.54
CA GLU A 72 52.36 -36.56 9.33
C GLU A 72 51.56 -36.06 8.12
N GLN A 73 51.57 -36.79 7.01
CA GLN A 73 50.74 -36.46 5.83
C GLN A 73 49.25 -36.45 6.18
N LYS A 74 48.75 -37.48 6.86
CA LYS A 74 47.34 -37.54 7.29
C LYS A 74 46.98 -36.41 8.25
N GLU A 75 47.88 -36.05 9.15
CA GLU A 75 47.67 -34.92 10.06
C GLU A 75 47.53 -33.60 9.27
N GLN A 76 48.40 -33.36 8.29
CA GLN A 76 48.32 -32.17 7.42
C GLN A 76 47.03 -32.16 6.58
N GLU A 77 46.63 -33.29 6.02
CA GLU A 77 45.37 -33.43 5.27
C GLU A 77 44.14 -33.14 6.14
N LEU A 78 44.14 -33.64 7.39
CA LEU A 78 43.08 -33.38 8.35
C LEU A 78 43.03 -31.90 8.71
N LYS A 79 44.17 -31.28 9.04
CA LYS A 79 44.26 -29.83 9.33
C LYS A 79 43.72 -29.00 8.17
N GLY A 80 44.10 -29.33 6.93
CA GLY A 80 43.59 -28.67 5.74
C GLY A 80 42.08 -28.88 5.55
N SER A 81 41.56 -30.07 5.87
CA SER A 81 40.13 -30.38 5.82
C SER A 81 39.34 -29.60 6.87
N PHE A 82 39.83 -29.48 8.10
CA PHE A 82 39.18 -28.68 9.16
C PHE A 82 39.00 -27.22 8.73
N LEU A 83 40.05 -26.59 8.18
CA LEU A 83 39.94 -25.21 7.70
C LEU A 83 38.90 -25.04 6.58
N ARG A 84 38.81 -26.03 5.67
CA ARG A 84 37.78 -26.04 4.62
C ARG A 84 36.38 -26.21 5.19
N PHE A 85 36.20 -27.07 6.20
CA PHE A 85 34.93 -27.27 6.88
C PHE A 85 34.50 -26.01 7.65
N ASP A 86 35.40 -25.38 8.39
CA ASP A 86 35.10 -24.14 9.10
C ASP A 86 34.67 -23.04 8.14
N LYS A 87 35.40 -22.86 7.03
CA LYS A 87 35.02 -21.91 5.99
C LYS A 87 33.65 -22.24 5.37
N PHE A 88 33.38 -23.52 5.09
CA PHE A 88 32.09 -23.96 4.58
C PHE A 88 30.94 -23.65 5.54
N LEU A 89 31.14 -23.88 6.85
CA LEU A 89 30.13 -23.57 7.87
C LEU A 89 29.89 -22.06 7.98
N GLN A 90 30.94 -21.24 7.95
CA GLN A 90 30.83 -19.78 7.93
C GLN A 90 30.07 -19.30 6.69
N ASP A 91 30.39 -19.83 5.50
CA ASP A 91 29.71 -19.49 4.25
C ASP A 91 28.24 -19.92 4.27
N ALA A 92 27.93 -21.10 4.82
CA ALA A 92 26.57 -21.61 4.97
C ALA A 92 25.76 -20.75 5.93
N GLU A 93 26.31 -20.40 7.09
CA GLU A 93 25.65 -19.54 8.08
C GLU A 93 25.43 -18.12 7.52
N ALA A 94 26.39 -17.58 6.78
CA ALA A 94 26.25 -16.29 6.09
C ALA A 94 25.13 -16.34 5.03
N ARG A 95 25.01 -17.43 4.26
CA ARG A 95 23.91 -17.63 3.30
C ARG A 95 22.56 -17.71 4.02
N ARG A 96 22.47 -18.48 5.11
CA ARG A 96 21.26 -18.61 5.92
C ARG A 96 20.84 -17.27 6.51
N SER A 97 21.78 -16.53 7.11
CA SER A 97 21.55 -15.19 7.66
C SER A 97 21.02 -14.21 6.59
N ARG A 98 21.59 -14.22 5.38
CA ARG A 98 21.08 -13.41 4.26
C ARG A 98 19.67 -13.81 3.83
N ALA A 99 19.38 -15.11 3.74
CA ALA A 99 18.05 -15.59 3.39
C ALA A 99 16.99 -15.19 4.43
N LEU A 100 17.32 -15.32 5.72
CA LEU A 100 16.42 -14.91 6.81
C LEU A 100 16.15 -13.40 6.81
N ARG A 101 17.18 -12.57 6.57
CA ARG A 101 17.00 -11.11 6.46
C ARG A 101 16.09 -10.74 5.30
N ARG A 102 16.30 -11.33 4.12
CA ARG A 102 15.42 -11.11 2.96
C ARG A 102 13.99 -11.54 3.23
N ALA A 103 13.78 -12.72 3.81
CA ALA A 103 12.46 -13.19 4.17
C ALA A 103 11.76 -12.27 5.20
N ALA A 104 12.51 -11.74 6.17
CA ALA A 104 11.97 -10.78 7.13
C ALA A 104 11.62 -9.43 6.46
N GLU A 105 12.51 -8.90 5.61
CA GLU A 105 12.28 -7.67 4.84
C GLU A 105 11.07 -7.80 3.92
N GLU A 106 10.96 -8.91 3.18
CA GLU A 106 9.81 -9.24 2.33
C GLU A 106 8.53 -9.35 3.14
N GLY A 107 8.56 -10.02 4.30
CA GLY A 107 7.42 -10.11 5.22
C GLY A 107 6.97 -8.75 5.74
N HIS A 108 7.91 -7.86 6.10
CA HIS A 108 7.59 -6.49 6.50
C HIS A 108 7.02 -5.66 5.35
N CYS A 109 7.57 -5.78 4.14
CA CYS A 109 7.05 -5.12 2.94
C CYS A 109 5.62 -5.58 2.62
N ALA A 110 5.38 -6.89 2.61
CA ALA A 110 4.07 -7.48 2.38
C ALA A 110 3.06 -7.01 3.44
N GLY A 111 3.44 -7.04 4.73
CA GLY A 111 2.58 -6.55 5.81
C GLY A 111 2.20 -5.07 5.67
N ARG A 112 3.12 -4.20 5.21
CA ARG A 112 2.81 -2.79 4.92
C ARG A 112 1.81 -2.66 3.76
N GLN A 113 2.03 -3.40 2.67
CA GLN A 113 1.13 -3.38 1.51
C GLN A 113 -0.27 -3.90 1.87
N GLU A 114 -0.36 -4.97 2.67
CA GLU A 114 -1.64 -5.49 3.15
C GLU A 114 -2.37 -4.49 4.04
N ALA A 115 -1.67 -3.82 4.95
CA ALA A 115 -2.26 -2.79 5.81
C ALA A 115 -2.78 -1.60 4.98
N GLU A 116 -2.02 -1.16 3.98
CA GLU A 116 -2.43 -0.10 3.06
C GLU A 116 -3.64 -0.51 2.21
N ALA A 117 -3.62 -1.73 1.65
CA ALA A 117 -4.74 -2.28 0.90
C ALA A 117 -6.02 -2.33 1.76
N ARG A 118 -5.92 -2.80 3.01
CA ARG A 118 -7.05 -2.81 3.96
C ARG A 118 -7.59 -1.40 4.23
N ARG A 119 -6.70 -0.43 4.44
CA ARG A 119 -7.08 0.97 4.64
C ARG A 119 -7.82 1.53 3.42
N LEU A 120 -7.28 1.32 2.22
CA LEU A 120 -7.89 1.79 0.97
C LEU A 120 -9.25 1.14 0.72
N TRP A 121 -9.38 -0.17 1.00
CA TRP A 121 -10.66 -0.87 0.92
C TRP A 121 -11.71 -0.28 1.87
N ALA A 122 -11.33 0.03 3.12
CA ALA A 122 -12.23 0.66 4.08
C ALA A 122 -12.70 2.04 3.61
N GLN A 123 -11.77 2.87 3.09
CA GLN A 123 -12.09 4.20 2.54
C GLN A 123 -13.00 4.12 1.32
N LEU A 124 -12.76 3.16 0.43
CA LEU A 124 -13.58 2.94 -0.76
C LEU A 124 -15.02 2.53 -0.37
N GLU A 125 -15.16 1.70 0.64
CA GLU A 125 -16.47 1.28 1.14
C GLU A 125 -17.23 2.43 1.81
N GLU A 126 -16.53 3.29 2.56
CA GLU A 126 -17.10 4.51 3.14
C GLU A 126 -17.59 5.48 2.05
N LEU A 127 -16.76 5.78 1.05
CA LEU A 127 -17.12 6.63 -0.09
C LEU A 127 -18.29 6.05 -0.89
N ARG A 128 -18.36 4.72 -1.04
CA ARG A 128 -19.51 4.07 -1.69
C ARG A 128 -20.80 4.28 -0.89
N ARG A 129 -20.75 4.18 0.43
CA ARG A 129 -21.91 4.44 1.31
C ARG A 129 -22.35 5.90 1.23
N GLU A 130 -21.41 6.84 1.28
CA GLU A 130 -21.71 8.27 1.12
C GLU A 130 -22.34 8.58 -0.23
N ARG A 131 -21.77 8.04 -1.32
CA ARG A 131 -22.36 8.17 -2.65
C ARG A 131 -23.78 7.63 -2.71
N ALA A 132 -24.05 6.46 -2.12
CA ALA A 132 -25.39 5.89 -2.10
C ALA A 132 -26.38 6.76 -1.30
N LEU A 133 -25.93 7.36 -0.18
CA LEU A 133 -26.74 8.30 0.60
C LEU A 133 -27.08 9.55 -0.21
N LEU A 134 -26.07 10.14 -0.87
CA LEU A 134 -26.26 11.33 -1.71
C LEU A 134 -27.17 11.04 -2.90
N GLN A 135 -27.02 9.89 -3.55
CA GLN A 135 -27.91 9.47 -4.63
C GLN A 135 -29.36 9.38 -4.16
N ARG A 136 -29.62 8.74 -3.01
CA ARG A 136 -30.98 8.69 -2.44
C ARG A 136 -31.54 10.07 -2.13
N ARG A 137 -30.72 10.98 -1.61
CA ARG A 137 -31.14 12.38 -1.36
C ARG A 137 -31.50 13.10 -2.66
N LEU A 138 -30.71 12.92 -3.71
CA LEU A 138 -31.00 13.50 -5.03
C LEU A 138 -32.29 12.94 -5.62
N GLU A 139 -32.49 11.62 -5.55
CA GLU A 139 -33.72 10.95 -5.99
C GLU A 139 -34.94 11.49 -5.24
N HIS A 140 -34.81 11.72 -3.93
CA HIS A 140 -35.88 12.28 -3.11
C HIS A 140 -36.22 13.74 -3.45
N LEU A 141 -35.22 14.54 -3.83
CA LEU A 141 -35.40 15.95 -4.18
C LEU A 141 -35.80 16.17 -5.65
N ALA A 142 -35.59 15.19 -6.52
CA ALA A 142 -35.87 15.30 -7.95
C ALA A 142 -37.32 15.70 -8.27
N PRO A 143 -38.36 15.19 -7.59
CA PRO A 143 -39.74 15.62 -7.82
C PRO A 143 -39.95 17.10 -7.47
N CYS A 144 -39.40 17.58 -6.36
CA CYS A 144 -39.51 18.98 -5.93
C CYS A 144 -38.84 19.91 -6.96
N ALA A 145 -37.65 19.55 -7.44
CA ALA A 145 -36.97 20.31 -8.48
C ALA A 145 -37.79 20.37 -9.78
N ARG A 146 -38.43 19.26 -10.17
CA ARG A 146 -39.31 19.22 -11.34
C ARG A 146 -40.53 20.13 -11.17
N LEU A 147 -41.20 20.08 -10.01
CA LEU A 147 -42.35 20.93 -9.72
C LEU A 147 -41.97 22.41 -9.74
N LEU A 148 -40.85 22.77 -9.12
CA LEU A 148 -40.34 24.14 -9.14
C LEU A 148 -40.06 24.60 -10.58
N GLY A 149 -39.45 23.74 -11.41
CA GLY A 149 -39.26 24.04 -12.84
C GLY A 149 -40.57 24.34 -13.56
N GLN A 150 -41.60 23.50 -13.36
CA GLN A 150 -42.93 23.71 -13.96
C GLN A 150 -43.60 25.01 -13.50
N VAL A 151 -43.45 25.37 -12.22
CA VAL A 151 -43.98 26.64 -11.70
C VAL A 151 -43.24 27.82 -12.33
N LEU A 152 -41.92 27.76 -12.41
CA LEU A 152 -41.11 28.82 -13.03
C LEU A 152 -41.46 29.03 -14.50
N GLU A 153 -41.78 27.97 -15.24
CA GLU A 153 -42.23 28.05 -16.63
C GLU A 153 -43.59 28.77 -16.77
N ARG A 154 -44.47 28.67 -15.78
CA ARG A 154 -45.83 29.26 -15.79
C ARG A 154 -45.88 30.71 -15.30
N LEU A 155 -44.94 31.12 -14.44
CA LEU A 155 -44.89 32.47 -13.87
C LEU A 155 -45.01 33.62 -14.90
N PRO A 156 -44.38 33.56 -16.09
CA PRO A 156 -44.51 34.64 -17.07
C PRO A 156 -45.94 34.79 -17.60
N GLU A 157 -46.67 33.70 -17.77
CA GLU A 157 -48.06 33.71 -18.22
C GLU A 157 -48.98 34.25 -17.13
N GLU A 158 -48.78 33.82 -15.89
CA GLU A 158 -49.50 34.34 -14.73
C GLU A 158 -49.28 35.85 -14.55
N SER A 159 -48.03 36.32 -14.69
CA SER A 159 -47.71 37.74 -14.60
C SER A 159 -48.38 38.56 -15.70
N LYS A 160 -48.37 38.07 -16.95
CA LYS A 160 -49.10 38.72 -18.06
C LYS A 160 -50.59 38.76 -17.81
N TRP A 161 -51.17 37.67 -17.31
CA TRP A 161 -52.59 37.61 -16.98
C TRP A 161 -52.99 38.64 -15.91
N ILE A 162 -52.19 38.76 -14.83
CA ILE A 162 -52.40 39.76 -13.78
C ILE A 162 -52.32 41.18 -14.36
N GLN A 163 -51.35 41.45 -15.24
CA GLN A 163 -51.25 42.76 -15.91
C GLN A 163 -52.51 43.08 -16.72
N ILE A 164 -53.01 42.14 -17.52
CA ILE A 164 -54.23 42.32 -18.31
C ILE A 164 -55.44 42.58 -17.39
N GLN A 165 -55.59 41.80 -16.31
CA GLN A 165 -56.68 41.98 -15.35
C GLN A 165 -56.63 43.37 -14.69
N ASN A 166 -55.45 43.81 -14.25
CA ASN A 166 -55.28 45.13 -13.65
C ASN A 166 -55.64 46.25 -14.64
N THR A 167 -55.15 46.18 -15.89
CA THR A 167 -55.50 47.16 -16.93
C THR A 167 -57.00 47.15 -17.25
N ALA A 168 -57.64 45.98 -17.28
CA ALA A 168 -59.08 45.88 -17.50
C ALA A 168 -59.88 46.52 -16.35
N ALA A 169 -59.47 46.29 -15.10
CA ALA A 169 -60.07 46.92 -13.93
C ALA A 169 -59.92 48.45 -13.98
N GLU A 170 -58.73 48.97 -14.32
CA GLU A 170 -58.48 50.40 -14.48
C GLU A 170 -59.36 51.02 -15.56
N LYS A 171 -59.46 50.40 -16.74
CA LYS A 171 -60.32 50.86 -17.84
C LYS A 171 -61.80 50.84 -17.47
N THR A 172 -62.25 49.81 -16.76
CA THR A 172 -63.64 49.69 -16.31
C THR A 172 -64.00 50.81 -15.32
N LEU A 173 -63.09 51.10 -14.40
CA LEU A 173 -63.25 52.18 -13.43
C LEU A 173 -63.22 53.56 -14.10
N LEU A 174 -62.32 53.79 -15.06
CA LEU A 174 -62.29 55.02 -15.85
C LEU A 174 -63.60 55.21 -16.61
N LEU A 175 -64.08 54.16 -17.29
CA LEU A 175 -65.37 54.19 -17.99
C LEU A 175 -66.50 54.57 -17.04
N GLY A 176 -66.60 53.91 -15.87
CA GLY A 176 -67.60 54.24 -14.86
C GLY A 176 -67.54 55.70 -14.41
N ARG A 177 -66.32 56.24 -14.17
CA ARG A 177 -66.12 57.66 -13.82
C ARG A 177 -66.55 58.60 -14.94
N THR A 178 -66.18 58.31 -16.19
CA THR A 178 -66.56 59.12 -17.35
C THR A 178 -68.07 59.11 -17.56
N ARG A 179 -68.72 57.95 -17.43
CA ARG A 179 -70.18 57.83 -17.53
C ARG A 179 -70.89 58.68 -16.46
N MET A 180 -70.43 58.60 -15.20
CA MET A 180 -70.99 59.43 -14.12
C MET A 180 -70.78 60.92 -14.36
N ALA A 181 -69.59 61.33 -14.84
CA ALA A 181 -69.33 62.74 -15.16
C ALA A 181 -70.22 63.24 -16.31
N ALA A 182 -70.37 62.46 -17.38
CA ALA A 182 -71.26 62.78 -18.50
C ALA A 182 -72.71 62.93 -18.05
N LEU A 183 -73.22 61.97 -17.26
CA LEU A 183 -74.58 62.01 -16.72
C LEU A 183 -74.78 63.24 -15.83
N ASN A 184 -73.83 63.54 -14.93
CA ASN A 184 -73.91 64.71 -14.06
C ASN A 184 -73.98 66.02 -14.87
N LEU A 185 -73.15 66.17 -15.91
CA LEU A 185 -73.18 67.35 -16.78
C LEU A 185 -74.49 67.45 -17.56
N PHE A 186 -74.98 66.33 -18.11
CA PHE A 186 -76.26 66.27 -18.81
C PHE A 186 -77.43 66.67 -17.91
N GLN A 187 -77.46 66.20 -16.66
CA GLN A 187 -78.48 66.59 -15.68
C GLN A 187 -78.47 68.10 -15.42
N VAL A 188 -77.30 68.74 -15.33
CA VAL A 188 -77.18 70.20 -15.20
C VAL A 188 -77.74 70.92 -16.44
N VAL A 189 -77.44 70.43 -17.64
CA VAL A 189 -78.01 70.99 -18.89
C VAL A 189 -79.53 70.89 -18.91
N CYS A 190 -80.09 69.72 -18.56
CA CYS A 190 -81.54 69.51 -18.46
C CYS A 190 -82.18 70.50 -17.46
N GLN A 191 -81.54 70.71 -16.31
CA GLN A 191 -82.00 71.68 -15.30
C GLN A 191 -82.03 73.11 -15.85
N HIS A 192 -80.98 73.55 -16.57
CA HIS A 192 -80.93 74.88 -17.16
C HIS A 192 -81.98 75.09 -18.27
N GLN A 193 -82.23 74.07 -19.09
CA GLN A 193 -83.24 74.10 -20.15
C GLN A 193 -84.68 73.91 -19.62
N ARG A 194 -84.83 73.56 -18.33
CA ARG A 194 -86.10 73.20 -17.67
C ARG A 194 -86.81 72.02 -18.36
N GLN A 195 -86.05 71.07 -18.89
CA GLN A 195 -86.58 69.86 -19.51
C GLN A 195 -86.31 68.65 -18.61
N PRO A 196 -87.22 67.67 -18.53
CA PRO A 196 -86.93 66.42 -17.85
C PRO A 196 -85.81 65.65 -18.59
N PRO A 197 -84.99 64.87 -17.88
CA PRO A 197 -84.00 64.00 -18.51
C PRO A 197 -84.72 62.99 -19.41
N ASN A 198 -84.44 63.04 -20.71
CA ASN A 198 -85.14 62.23 -21.73
C ASN A 198 -84.29 61.09 -22.33
N LEU A 199 -83.04 60.94 -21.89
CA LEU A 199 -82.13 59.89 -22.35
C LEU A 199 -81.97 58.79 -21.31
N ASP A 200 -81.64 57.59 -21.77
CA ASP A 200 -81.31 56.47 -20.88
C ASP A 200 -80.05 56.79 -20.05
N LEU A 201 -80.02 56.26 -18.83
CA LEU A 201 -78.90 56.42 -17.89
C LEU A 201 -77.60 55.83 -18.47
N GLU A 202 -77.71 54.78 -19.29
CA GLU A 202 -76.56 54.13 -19.93
C GLU A 202 -76.14 54.75 -21.27
N ASP A 203 -76.97 55.63 -21.86
CA ASP A 203 -76.68 56.31 -23.13
C ASP A 203 -75.73 57.50 -22.96
N THR A 204 -74.48 57.19 -22.68
CA THR A 204 -73.47 58.22 -22.40
C THR A 204 -73.06 59.03 -23.61
N GLU A 205 -73.21 58.46 -24.82
CA GLU A 205 -72.92 59.17 -26.07
C GLU A 205 -73.99 60.22 -26.34
N GLY A 206 -75.27 59.85 -26.22
CA GLY A 206 -76.38 60.81 -26.31
C GLY A 206 -76.30 61.91 -25.25
N GLN A 207 -75.95 61.55 -24.00
CA GLN A 207 -75.76 62.52 -22.91
C GLN A 207 -74.68 63.56 -23.26
N LEU A 208 -73.52 63.12 -23.77
CA LEU A 208 -72.43 64.01 -24.15
C LEU A 208 -72.77 64.88 -25.36
N GLU A 209 -73.50 64.36 -26.35
CA GLU A 209 -73.88 65.14 -27.53
C GLU A 209 -74.84 66.28 -27.16
N GLN A 210 -75.78 66.06 -26.24
CA GLN A 210 -76.64 67.14 -25.74
C GLN A 210 -75.86 68.20 -24.94
N VAL A 211 -74.91 67.77 -24.11
CA VAL A 211 -74.01 68.70 -23.39
C VAL A 211 -73.19 69.54 -24.38
N LYS A 212 -72.65 68.91 -25.41
CA LYS A 212 -71.89 69.59 -26.48
C LYS A 212 -72.75 70.60 -27.23
N GLN A 213 -73.95 70.22 -27.66
CA GLN A 213 -74.87 71.12 -28.37
C GLN A 213 -75.20 72.33 -27.51
N PHE A 214 -75.51 72.13 -26.22
CA PHE A 214 -75.78 73.22 -25.30
C PHE A 214 -74.59 74.18 -25.13
N ILE A 215 -73.35 73.67 -25.01
CA ILE A 215 -72.15 74.51 -24.94
C ILE A 215 -71.94 75.30 -26.24
N GLN A 216 -72.19 74.68 -27.40
CA GLN A 216 -72.09 75.34 -28.70
C GLN A 216 -73.15 76.44 -28.85
N ASP A 217 -74.38 76.19 -28.43
CA ASP A 217 -75.47 77.16 -28.44
C ASP A 217 -75.16 78.35 -27.51
N LEU A 218 -74.67 78.08 -26.28
CA LEU A 218 -74.21 79.12 -25.35
C LEU A 218 -73.05 79.94 -25.94
N SER A 219 -72.07 79.29 -26.56
CA SER A 219 -70.93 79.96 -27.18
C SER A 219 -71.35 80.81 -28.38
N GLY A 220 -72.29 80.32 -29.18
CA GLY A 220 -72.90 81.06 -30.29
C GLY A 220 -73.65 82.30 -29.80
N MET A 221 -74.45 82.16 -28.73
CA MET A 221 -75.13 83.30 -28.10
C MET A 221 -74.12 84.34 -27.58
N LEU A 222 -73.09 83.92 -26.85
CA LEU A 222 -72.05 84.83 -26.36
C LEU A 222 -71.27 85.53 -27.49
N ALA A 223 -70.95 84.81 -28.57
CA ALA A 223 -70.30 85.39 -29.75
C ALA A 223 -71.20 86.41 -30.44
N SER A 224 -72.51 86.15 -30.54
CA SER A 224 -73.49 87.08 -31.11
C SER A 224 -73.68 88.34 -30.25
N LEU A 225 -73.63 88.21 -28.92
CA LEU A 225 -73.66 89.36 -28.00
C LEU A 225 -72.41 90.23 -28.14
N ARG A 226 -71.23 89.62 -28.34
CA ARG A 226 -69.96 90.31 -28.54
C ARG A 226 -69.82 91.01 -29.90
N GLN A 227 -70.63 90.61 -30.88
CA GLN A 227 -70.72 91.26 -32.19
C GLN A 227 -71.76 92.40 -32.20
N ALA A 228 -72.61 92.49 -31.17
CA ALA A 228 -73.61 93.53 -30.98
C ALA A 228 -73.15 94.70 -30.08
N GLU A 229 -71.95 94.58 -29.48
CA GLU A 229 -71.18 95.67 -28.85
C GLU A 229 -70.21 96.30 -29.87
#